data_AF-A0A9P7CIE6-F1
#
_entry.id   AF-A0A9P7CIE6-F1
#
_cell.length_a   1.000
_cell.length_b   1.000
_cell.length_c   1.000
_cell.angle_alpha   90.00
_cell.angle_beta   90.00
_cell.angle_gamma   90.00
#
_symmetry.space_group_name_H-M   'P 1'
#
loop_
_entity.id
_entity.type
_entity.pdbx_description
1 polymer ?
#
loop_
_entity_poly.entity_id
_entity_poly.type
_entity_poly.pdbx_seq_one_letter_code
_entity_poly.pdbx_strand_id
1 'polypeptide(L)'
;MVQFLSLTSSVAALLLLSLGVNDVAAAANCVVASSSGDAAANIASAFNNCKNGGTVTFTKGVTYNLKSVVTIQGLKNVNVNLAGTINLPARSSSFKNLDHYIAFKGDNVQIYGGGTINGNGQAW
;
A
#
# COMPACT_ATOMS: atom_id res chain seq x y z
N MET A 1 70.42 12.23 23.80
CA MET A 1 69.15 12.24 24.54
C MET A 1 68.09 12.74 23.58
N VAL A 2 67.33 11.84 22.94
CA VAL A 2 66.26 12.19 22.01
C VAL A 2 65.01 11.50 22.53
N GLN A 3 64.08 12.30 23.04
CA GLN A 3 62.90 11.85 23.75
C GLN A 3 61.77 11.77 22.73
N PHE A 4 61.49 10.57 22.22
CA PHE A 4 60.32 10.33 21.37
C PHE A 4 59.10 10.17 22.26
N LEU A 5 58.23 11.19 22.30
CA LEU A 5 56.95 11.11 22.98
C LEU A 5 56.05 10.08 22.27
N SER A 6 55.72 9.02 22.99
CA SER A 6 54.67 8.07 22.61
C SER A 6 53.31 8.74 22.72
N LEU A 7 52.82 9.30 21.62
CA LEU A 7 51.44 9.75 21.50
C LEU A 7 50.52 8.53 21.36
N THR A 8 49.52 8.55 22.23
CA THR A 8 48.61 7.48 22.58
C THR A 8 47.70 7.07 21.43
N SER A 9 47.63 5.76 21.21
CA SER A 9 46.71 5.09 20.28
C SER A 9 45.28 5.16 20.82
N SER A 10 44.58 6.27 20.61
CA SER A 10 43.18 6.40 21.06
C SER A 10 42.24 7.19 20.14
N VAL A 11 42.73 7.71 19.01
CA VAL A 11 41.87 8.54 18.11
C VAL A 11 41.20 7.72 17.00
N ALA A 12 41.64 6.48 16.75
CA ALA A 12 41.06 5.66 15.66
C ALA A 12 39.68 5.06 15.98
N ALA A 13 39.23 5.08 17.25
CA ALA A 13 37.96 4.44 17.64
C ALA A 13 36.73 5.36 17.52
N LEU A 14 36.89 6.69 17.34
CA LEU A 14 35.75 7.62 17.25
C LEU A 14 35.24 7.87 15.82
N LEU A 15 35.93 7.41 14.78
CA LEU A 15 35.48 7.67 13.40
C LEU A 15 34.39 6.71 12.89
N LEU A 16 34.11 5.61 13.59
CA LEU A 16 33.14 4.59 13.16
C LEU A 16 31.68 4.87 13.57
N LEU A 17 31.39 5.95 14.31
CA LEU A 17 30.03 6.32 14.70
C LEU A 17 29.31 7.26 13.71
N SER A 18 29.94 7.65 12.60
CA SER A 18 29.35 8.58 11.63
C SER A 18 28.64 7.92 10.44
N LEU A 19 28.47 6.59 10.47
CA LEU A 19 27.53 5.93 9.57
C LEU A 19 26.12 6.33 10.01
N GLY A 20 25.65 7.45 9.47
CA GLY A 20 24.25 7.85 9.56
C GLY A 20 23.40 6.68 9.13
N VAL A 21 22.74 6.06 10.10
CA VAL A 21 21.71 5.04 9.87
C VAL A 21 20.60 5.81 9.16
N ASN A 22 20.61 5.78 7.84
CA ASN A 22 19.43 6.17 7.07
C ASN A 22 18.42 5.08 7.39
N ASP A 23 17.51 5.34 8.32
CA ASP A 23 16.35 4.50 8.55
C ASP A 23 15.56 4.44 7.25
N VAL A 24 15.90 3.47 6.38
CA VAL A 24 15.01 3.04 5.31
C VAL A 24 13.87 2.34 6.02
N ALA A 25 12.91 3.13 6.53
CA ALA A 25 11.67 2.62 7.06
C ALA A 25 11.08 1.71 5.97
N ALA A 26 10.94 0.42 6.30
CA ALA A 26 10.36 -0.54 5.37
C ALA A 26 9.00 0.02 4.90
N ALA A 27 8.78 0.03 3.59
CA ALA A 27 7.53 0.53 3.03
C ALA A 27 6.34 -0.18 3.72
N ALA A 28 5.42 0.60 4.29
CA ALA A 28 4.31 0.06 5.05
C ALA A 28 3.46 -0.88 4.17
N ASN A 29 3.04 -2.03 4.71
CA ASN A 29 2.12 -2.95 4.03
C ASN A 29 0.75 -2.93 4.73
N CYS A 30 -0.25 -2.36 4.06
CA CYS A 30 -1.62 -2.25 4.56
C CYS A 30 -2.47 -3.35 3.91
N VAL A 31 -2.68 -4.43 4.65
CA VAL A 31 -3.53 -5.54 4.19
C VAL A 31 -5.00 -5.12 4.31
N VAL A 32 -5.75 -5.25 3.23
CA VAL A 32 -7.20 -5.01 3.24
C VAL A 32 -7.86 -6.09 4.08
N ALA A 33 -8.52 -5.68 5.18
CA ALA A 33 -9.24 -6.60 6.05
C ALA A 33 -10.40 -7.27 5.29
N SER A 34 -10.54 -8.59 5.44
CA SER A 34 -11.67 -9.34 4.90
C SER A 34 -12.97 -8.92 5.58
N SER A 35 -14.07 -8.87 4.84
CA SER A 35 -15.41 -8.73 5.39
C SER A 35 -16.39 -9.66 4.68
N SER A 36 -17.41 -10.14 5.40
CA SER A 36 -18.56 -10.83 4.81
C SER A 36 -19.58 -9.87 4.19
N GLY A 37 -19.45 -8.57 4.48
CA GLY A 37 -20.32 -7.50 4.03
C GLY A 37 -19.71 -6.65 2.90
N ASP A 38 -20.03 -5.36 2.92
CA ASP A 38 -19.39 -4.40 2.02
C ASP A 38 -17.92 -4.17 2.44
N ALA A 39 -17.00 -4.29 1.51
CA ALA A 39 -15.57 -4.10 1.73
C ALA A 39 -15.10 -2.65 1.53
N ALA A 40 -15.97 -1.74 1.09
CA ALA A 40 -15.59 -0.37 0.72
C ALA A 40 -14.81 0.38 1.82
N ALA A 41 -15.27 0.32 3.08
CA ALA A 41 -14.60 0.97 4.21
C ALA A 41 -13.24 0.35 4.54
N ASN A 42 -13.10 -0.97 4.43
CA ASN A 42 -11.84 -1.68 4.68
C ASN A 42 -10.80 -1.32 3.61
N ILE A 43 -11.22 -1.25 2.35
CA ILE A 43 -10.38 -0.81 1.24
C ILE A 43 -9.93 0.63 1.49
N ALA A 44 -10.86 1.54 1.79
CA ALA A 44 -10.53 2.95 2.05
C ALA A 44 -9.56 3.12 3.22
N SER A 45 -9.77 2.39 4.31
CA SER A 45 -8.87 2.39 5.47
C SER A 45 -7.44 1.96 5.10
N ALA A 46 -7.29 0.83 4.41
CA ALA A 46 -5.98 0.33 4.01
C ALA A 46 -5.24 1.31 3.08
N PHE A 47 -5.95 1.89 2.10
CA PHE A 47 -5.36 2.89 1.21
C PHE A 47 -4.98 4.17 1.95
N ASN A 48 -5.80 4.68 2.86
CA ASN A 48 -5.48 5.88 3.65
C ASN A 48 -4.23 5.69 4.51
N ASN A 49 -4.07 4.50 5.10
CA ASN A 49 -2.91 4.16 5.93
C ASN A 49 -1.61 4.04 5.11
N CYS A 50 -1.71 3.63 3.84
CA CYS A 50 -0.56 3.44 2.95
C CYS A 50 -0.43 4.50 1.85
N LYS A 51 -1.15 5.62 1.94
CA LYS A 51 -1.31 6.57 0.81
C LYS A 51 -0.03 7.26 0.33
N ASN A 52 1.06 7.20 1.11
CA ASN A 52 2.34 7.84 0.82
C ASN A 52 3.50 6.82 0.87
N GLY A 53 3.77 6.12 -0.22
CA GLY A 53 4.90 5.19 -0.33
C GLY A 53 4.64 3.76 0.15
N GLY A 54 3.40 3.42 0.53
CA GLY A 54 3.05 2.10 1.05
C GLY A 54 2.58 1.12 -0.02
N THR A 55 2.41 -0.13 0.41
CA THR A 55 1.78 -1.21 -0.37
C THR A 55 0.42 -1.54 0.22
N VAL A 56 -0.63 -1.55 -0.58
CA VAL A 56 -1.95 -2.07 -0.21
C VAL A 56 -2.08 -3.49 -0.75
N THR A 57 -2.36 -4.46 0.12
CA THR A 57 -2.44 -5.88 -0.27
C THR A 57 -3.86 -6.43 -0.16
N PHE A 58 -4.38 -6.95 -1.27
CA PHE A 58 -5.56 -7.81 -1.30
C PHE A 58 -5.10 -9.27 -1.24
N THR A 59 -5.46 -9.98 -0.17
CA THR A 59 -4.93 -11.32 0.13
C THR A 59 -5.41 -12.37 -0.86
N LYS A 60 -4.50 -13.23 -1.33
CA LYS A 60 -4.84 -14.35 -2.23
C LYS A 60 -5.92 -15.25 -1.63
N GLY A 61 -6.92 -15.61 -2.43
CA GLY A 61 -8.04 -16.46 -2.01
C GLY A 61 -9.14 -15.73 -1.21
N VAL A 62 -8.96 -14.46 -0.87
CA VAL A 62 -9.99 -13.65 -0.21
C VAL A 62 -10.83 -12.92 -1.26
N THR A 63 -12.16 -12.93 -1.07
CA THR A 63 -13.09 -12.15 -1.89
C THR A 63 -13.58 -10.92 -1.13
N TYR A 64 -13.43 -9.76 -1.74
CA TYR A 64 -13.85 -8.46 -1.23
C TYR A 64 -15.09 -8.00 -1.99
N ASN A 65 -16.27 -8.14 -1.38
CA ASN A 65 -17.53 -7.77 -2.00
C ASN A 65 -17.74 -6.26 -1.89
N LEU A 66 -17.86 -5.58 -3.03
CA LEU A 66 -18.12 -4.15 -3.07
C LEU A 66 -19.63 -3.90 -3.15
N LYS A 67 -20.18 -3.10 -2.23
CA LYS A 67 -21.59 -2.64 -2.27
C LYS A 67 -21.73 -1.12 -2.26
N SER A 68 -20.63 -0.41 -2.03
CA SER A 68 -20.53 1.04 -2.11
C SER A 68 -19.36 1.46 -3.00
N VAL A 69 -19.44 2.66 -3.56
CA VAL A 69 -18.37 3.23 -4.38
C VAL A 69 -17.14 3.48 -3.53
N VAL A 70 -15.97 3.18 -4.07
CA VAL A 70 -14.69 3.53 -3.45
C VAL A 70 -13.99 4.57 -4.31
N THR A 71 -13.76 5.76 -3.76
CA THR A 71 -12.91 6.78 -4.40
C THR A 71 -11.80 7.15 -3.44
N ILE A 72 -10.57 6.83 -3.83
CA ILE A 72 -9.36 7.17 -3.09
C ILE A 72 -8.59 8.21 -3.87
N GLN A 73 -8.13 9.25 -3.20
CA GLN A 73 -7.42 10.37 -3.82
C GLN A 73 -6.13 10.68 -3.06
N GLY A 74 -5.22 11.40 -3.73
CA GLY A 74 -3.98 11.86 -3.13
C GLY A 74 -2.99 10.72 -2.82
N LEU A 75 -3.07 9.62 -3.57
CA LEU A 75 -2.08 8.55 -3.50
C LEU A 75 -0.75 9.06 -4.07
N LYS A 76 0.37 8.68 -3.44
CA LYS A 76 1.72 9.01 -3.89
C LYS A 76 2.62 7.80 -3.72
N ASN A 77 3.21 7.32 -4.81
CA ASN A 77 4.14 6.16 -4.80
C ASN A 77 3.52 4.92 -4.15
N VAL A 78 2.26 4.61 -4.48
CA VAL A 78 1.51 3.51 -3.85
C VAL A 78 1.58 2.27 -4.72
N ASN A 79 1.95 1.17 -4.09
CA ASN A 79 1.90 -0.16 -4.68
C ASN A 79 0.59 -0.84 -4.29
N VAL A 80 -0.08 -1.49 -5.23
CA VAL A 80 -1.31 -2.25 -4.99
C VAL A 80 -1.05 -3.69 -5.43
N ASN A 81 -0.90 -4.57 -4.44
CA ASN A 81 -0.80 -6.01 -4.66
C ASN A 81 -2.22 -6.61 -4.67
N LEU A 82 -2.80 -6.72 -5.86
CA LEU A 82 -4.09 -7.36 -6.08
C LEU A 82 -3.90 -8.87 -6.28
N ALA A 83 -3.81 -9.63 -5.19
CA ALA A 83 -3.73 -11.10 -5.25
C ALA A 83 -5.08 -11.80 -4.96
N GLY A 84 -6.01 -11.12 -4.30
CA GLY A 84 -7.38 -11.58 -4.04
C GLY A 84 -8.37 -11.26 -5.14
N THR A 85 -9.66 -11.38 -4.83
CA THR A 85 -10.76 -11.07 -5.76
C THR A 85 -11.53 -9.84 -5.27
N ILE A 86 -11.63 -8.80 -6.09
CA ILE A 86 -12.61 -7.73 -5.91
C ILE A 86 -13.88 -8.13 -6.66
N ASN A 87 -14.99 -8.31 -5.96
CA ASN A 87 -16.28 -8.67 -6.55
C ASN A 87 -17.19 -7.44 -6.60
N LEU A 88 -17.41 -6.92 -7.81
CA LEU A 88 -18.21 -5.72 -8.06
C LEU A 88 -19.70 -6.09 -8.19
N PRO A 89 -20.65 -5.22 -7.80
CA PRO A 89 -22.07 -5.52 -7.93
C PRO A 89 -22.54 -5.32 -9.39
N ALA A 90 -23.58 -6.06 -9.80
CA ALA A 90 -24.24 -5.84 -11.09
C ALA A 90 -24.85 -4.42 -11.22
N ARG A 91 -25.07 -3.93 -12.46
CA ARG A 91 -25.59 -2.56 -12.76
C ARG A 91 -26.87 -2.20 -12.00
N SER A 92 -27.67 -3.20 -11.63
CA SER A 92 -29.05 -3.06 -11.14
C SER A 92 -29.19 -2.49 -9.72
N SER A 93 -28.19 -1.75 -9.24
CA SER A 93 -28.08 -1.25 -7.86
C SER A 93 -27.83 0.27 -7.83
N SER A 94 -27.44 0.82 -6.67
CA SER A 94 -27.08 2.23 -6.40
C SER A 94 -26.00 2.82 -7.34
N PHE A 95 -25.44 2.01 -8.24
CA PHE A 95 -24.39 2.37 -9.20
C PHE A 95 -24.90 2.78 -10.60
N LYS A 96 -26.21 2.71 -10.85
CA LYS A 96 -26.80 2.90 -12.19
C LYS A 96 -26.43 4.22 -12.90
N ASN A 97 -26.07 5.26 -12.14
CA ASN A 97 -25.70 6.59 -12.66
C ASN A 97 -24.30 7.05 -12.25
N LEU A 98 -23.43 6.10 -11.89
CA LEU A 98 -22.05 6.40 -11.49
C LEU A 98 -21.09 6.03 -12.62
N ASP A 99 -19.93 6.67 -12.62
CA ASP A 99 -18.87 6.52 -13.61
C ASP A 99 -17.85 5.43 -13.24
N HIS A 100 -17.77 5.04 -11.97
CA HIS A 100 -16.90 3.95 -11.50
C HIS A 100 -17.47 3.21 -10.28
N TYR A 101 -17.03 1.97 -10.11
CA TYR A 101 -17.17 1.24 -8.85
C TYR A 101 -16.04 1.58 -7.87
N ILE A 102 -14.81 1.63 -8.41
CA ILE A 102 -13.60 1.90 -7.66
C ILE A 102 -12.68 2.83 -8.47
N ALA A 103 -12.13 3.84 -7.80
CA ALA A 103 -11.17 4.77 -8.40
C ALA A 103 -9.99 5.00 -7.45
N PHE A 104 -8.78 4.74 -7.93
CA PHE A 104 -7.53 5.05 -7.25
C PHE A 104 -6.87 6.23 -7.97
N LYS A 105 -6.84 7.40 -7.34
CA LYS A 105 -6.35 8.65 -7.95
C LYS A 105 -5.10 9.15 -7.21
N GLY A 106 -4.05 9.43 -7.97
CA GLY A 106 -2.79 9.96 -7.43
C GLY A 106 -1.62 9.81 -8.39
N ASP A 107 -0.41 10.05 -7.87
CA ASP A 107 0.84 10.03 -8.60
C ASP A 107 1.59 8.72 -8.33
N ASN A 108 2.08 8.08 -9.41
CA ASN A 108 2.83 6.83 -9.33
C ASN A 108 2.11 5.74 -8.51
N VAL A 109 0.90 5.37 -8.94
CA VAL A 109 0.15 4.23 -8.40
C VAL A 109 0.40 3.03 -9.30
N GLN A 110 1.00 1.97 -8.74
CA GLN A 110 1.34 0.75 -9.46
C GLN A 110 0.43 -0.38 -9.00
N ILE A 111 -0.28 -1.01 -9.92
CA ILE A 111 -1.13 -2.16 -9.61
C ILE A 111 -0.50 -3.40 -10.24
N TYR A 112 -0.30 -4.42 -9.43
CA TYR A 112 0.22 -5.71 -9.86
C TYR A 112 -0.46 -6.81 -9.06
N GLY A 113 -0.05 -8.05 -9.33
CA GLY A 113 -0.64 -9.23 -8.74
C GLY A 113 -1.35 -10.08 -9.79
N GLY A 114 -1.77 -11.26 -9.39
CA GLY A 114 -2.47 -12.22 -10.26
C GLY A 114 -3.92 -12.48 -9.82
N GLY A 115 -4.50 -11.54 -9.07
CA GLY A 115 -5.87 -11.63 -8.57
C GLY A 115 -6.90 -11.26 -9.63
N THR A 116 -8.15 -11.11 -9.19
CA THR A 116 -9.31 -10.96 -10.08
C THR A 116 -10.14 -9.73 -9.72
N ILE A 117 -10.59 -8.99 -10.74
CA ILE A 117 -11.71 -8.05 -10.60
C ILE A 117 -12.89 -8.69 -11.30
N ASN A 118 -13.86 -9.21 -10.54
CA ASN A 118 -15.10 -9.72 -11.11
C ASN A 118 -16.08 -8.57 -11.30
N GLY A 119 -16.28 -8.16 -12.55
CA GLY A 119 -17.14 -7.03 -12.89
C GLY A 119 -18.64 -7.30 -12.85
N ASN A 120 -19.07 -8.58 -12.89
CA ASN A 120 -20.47 -8.97 -13.03
C ASN A 120 -21.22 -8.19 -14.15
N GLY A 121 -20.52 -7.97 -15.27
CA GLY A 121 -20.99 -7.17 -16.41
C GLY A 121 -22.06 -7.86 -17.27
N GLN A 122 -22.39 -9.12 -17.02
CA GLN A 122 -23.35 -9.90 -17.81
C GLN A 122 -24.79 -9.36 -17.68
N ALA A 123 -25.09 -8.62 -16.60
CA ALA A 123 -26.38 -8.00 -16.36
C ALA A 123 -26.50 -6.56 -16.92
N TRP A 124 -25.48 -6.10 -17.67
CA TRP A 124 -25.45 -4.77 -18.29
C TRP A 124 -25.97 -4.76 -19.72
#